data_AF-A0A7W4E809-F1
#
_entry.id   AF-A0A7W4E809-F1
#
_cell.length_a   1.000
_cell.length_b   1.000
_cell.length_c   1.000
_cell.angle_alpha   90.00
_cell.angle_beta   90.00
_cell.angle_gamma   90.00
#
_symmetry.space_group_name_H-M   'P 1'
#
loop_
_entity.id
_entity.type
_entity.pdbx_description
1 polymer ?
#
loop_
_entity_poly.entity_id
_entity_poly.type
_entity_poly.pdbx_seq_one_letter_code
_entity_poly.pdbx_strand_id
1 'polypeptide(L)' 'MSISVTRKDQKEANENIIRRFNRKVLQSGVLSEAKASMRFSKPLSKVERRKKAIVRNQRRAEKAQKMRLGIR' A
#
# COMPACT_ATOMS: atom_id res chain seq x y z
N MET A 1 12.81 10.36 6.21
CA MET A 1 11.44 10.91 6.13
C MET A 1 10.82 10.85 7.52
N SER A 2 10.70 11.98 8.24
CA SER A 2 10.04 11.98 9.56
C SER A 2 8.54 12.08 9.37
N ILE A 3 7.79 11.14 9.96
CA ILE A 3 6.32 11.15 9.92
C ILE A 3 5.83 11.80 11.21
N SER A 4 5.26 12.99 11.10
CA SER A 4 4.66 13.68 12.24
C SER A 4 3.18 13.98 12.01
N VAL A 5 2.43 13.98 13.11
CA VAL A 5 1.03 14.39 13.16
C VAL A 5 0.89 15.34 14.35
N THR A 6 0.46 16.56 14.07
CA THR A 6 0.09 17.53 15.09
C THR A 6 -1.39 17.41 15.42
N ARG A 7 -1.77 17.86 16.63
CA ARG A 7 -3.17 18.07 17.01
C ARG A 7 -3.75 19.19 16.16
N LYS A 8 -4.95 18.97 15.62
CA LYS A 8 -5.67 20.02 14.87
C LYS A 8 -6.44 20.94 15.80
N ASP A 9 -7.11 20.35 16.79
CA ASP A 9 -7.92 21.05 17.79
C ASP A 9 -7.58 20.56 19.19
N GLN A 10 -7.76 21.42 20.19
CA GLN A 10 -7.53 21.06 21.60
C GLN A 10 -8.51 20.01 22.13
N LYS A 11 -9.68 19.86 21.50
CA LYS A 11 -10.71 18.86 21.85
C LYS A 11 -10.51 17.51 21.13
N GLU A 12 -9.42 17.33 20.39
CA GLU A 12 -9.19 16.07 19.69
C GLU A 12 -8.82 14.94 20.67
N ALA A 13 -9.61 13.86 20.67
CA ALA A 13 -9.29 12.64 21.40
C ALA A 13 -7.95 12.03 20.93
N ASN A 14 -7.15 11.54 21.88
CA ASN A 14 -5.83 10.97 21.59
C ASN A 14 -5.87 9.80 20.61
N GLU A 15 -6.91 8.98 20.64
CA GLU A 15 -7.10 7.85 19.72
C GLU A 15 -7.17 8.29 18.26
N ASN A 16 -7.81 9.44 17.99
CA ASN A 16 -7.92 9.98 16.64
C ASN A 16 -6.55 10.40 16.09
N ILE A 17 -5.69 10.95 16.95
CA ILE A 17 -4.31 11.32 16.59
C ILE A 17 -3.51 10.06 16.24
N ILE A 18 -3.59 9.03 17.09
CA ILE A 18 -2.91 7.74 16.86
C ILE A 18 -3.40 7.10 15.56
N ARG A 19 -4.70 7.11 15.30
CA ARG A 19 -5.27 6.56 14.06
C ARG A 19 -4.77 7.29 12.82
N ARG A 20 -4.66 8.62 12.85
CA ARG A 20 -4.08 9.40 11.74
C ARG A 20 -2.61 9.12 11.56
N PHE A 21 -1.87 9.02 12.66
CA PHE A 21 -0.45 8.66 12.61
C PHE A 21 -0.27 7.29 11.95
N ASN A 22 -1.01 6.28 12.41
CA ASN A 22 -0.98 4.93 11.81
C ASN A 22 -1.33 4.96 10.32
N ARG A 23 -2.36 5.73 9.92
CA ARG A 23 -2.70 5.89 8.51
C ARG A 23 -1.58 6.55 7.70
N LYS A 24 -0.93 7.60 8.22
CA LYS A 24 0.23 8.22 7.55
C LYS A 24 1.42 7.27 7.44
N VAL A 25 1.69 6.47 8.48
CA VAL A 25 2.75 5.43 8.47
C VAL A 25 2.46 4.35 7.42
N LEU A 26 1.21 3.94 7.28
CA LEU A 26 0.82 2.97 6.25
C LEU A 26 0.90 3.58 4.85
N GLN A 27 0.47 4.83 4.67
CA GLN A 27 0.52 5.52 3.38
C GLN A 27 1.96 5.82 2.92
N SER A 28 2.85 6.14 3.85
CA SER A 28 4.26 6.40 3.52
C SER A 28 5.01 5.14 3.08
N GLY A 29 4.49 3.95 3.41
CA GLY A 29 5.11 2.68 3.02
C GLY A 29 6.44 2.37 3.73
N VAL A 30 6.87 3.19 4.70
CA VAL A 30 8.16 3.07 5.40
C VAL A 30 8.34 1.69 6.02
N LEU A 31 7.27 1.09 6.55
CA LEU A 31 7.34 -0.28 7.10
C LEU A 31 7.60 -1.34 6.03
N SER A 32 7.03 -1.18 4.83
CA SER A 32 7.24 -2.10 3.72
C SER A 32 8.64 -1.95 3.15
N GLU A 33 9.13 -0.71 3.02
CA GLU A 33 10.49 -0.42 2.60
C GLU A 33 11.52 -0.98 3.58
N ALA A 34 11.37 -0.67 4.86
CA ALA A 34 12.26 -1.17 5.91
C ALA A 34 12.30 -2.70 5.97
N LYS A 35 11.15 -3.37 5.79
CA LYS A 35 11.10 -4.83 5.70
C LYS A 35 11.79 -5.36 4.45
N ALA A 36 11.63 -4.69 3.31
CA ALA A 36 12.28 -5.08 2.07
C ALA A 36 13.81 -4.89 2.11
N SER A 37 14.29 -3.87 2.83
CA SER A 37 15.72 -3.58 2.98
C SER A 37 16.45 -4.50 3.97
N MET A 38 15.73 -5.30 4.77
CA MET A 38 16.37 -6.22 5.74
C MET A 38 17.26 -7.27 5.08
N ARG A 39 17.04 -7.58 3.80
CA ARG A 39 17.85 -8.54 3.04
C ARG A 39 18.11 -8.01 1.64
N PHE A 40 19.28 -8.33 1.10
CA PHE A 40 19.60 -8.03 -0.29
C PHE A 40 18.75 -8.89 -1.23
N SER A 41 18.17 -8.27 -2.24
CA SER A 41 17.51 -8.94 -3.35
C SER A 41 17.95 -8.31 -4.67
N LYS A 42 18.20 -9.13 -5.69
CA LYS A 42 18.52 -8.62 -7.03
C LYS A 42 17.34 -7.79 -7.56
N PRO A 43 17.60 -6.67 -8.27
CA PRO A 43 16.53 -5.90 -8.89
C PRO A 43 15.78 -6.75 -9.91
N LEU A 44 14.47 -6.56 -10.00
CA LEU A 44 13.61 -7.33 -10.90
C LEU A 44 14.06 -7.18 -12.35
N SER A 45 14.29 -8.31 -13.01
CA SER A 45 14.60 -8.35 -14.44
C SER A 45 13.43 -7.83 -15.30
N LYS A 46 13.72 -7.44 -16.55
CA LYS A 46 12.70 -6.98 -17.51
C LYS A 46 11.61 -8.05 -17.72
N VAL A 47 11.99 -9.32 -17.78
CA VAL A 47 11.08 -10.46 -18.00
C VAL A 47 10.16 -10.66 -16.80
N GLU A 48 10.69 -10.66 -15.57
CA GLU A 48 9.89 -10.82 -14.35
C GLU A 48 8.92 -9.65 -14.15
N ARG A 49 9.37 -8.42 -14.44
CA ARG A 49 8.52 -7.22 -14.41
C ARG A 49 7.36 -7.35 -15.38
N ARG A 50 7.61 -7.84 -16.60
CA ARG A 50 6.57 -8.09 -17.62
C ARG A 50 5.58 -9.16 -17.16
N LYS A 51 6.06 -10.31 -16.66
CA LYS A 51 5.20 -11.39 -16.13
C LYS A 51 4.27 -10.87 -15.02
N LYS A 52 4.80 -10.11 -14.05
CA LYS A 52 3.98 -9.48 -12.99
C LYS A 52 2.93 -8.51 -13.54
N ALA A 53 3.26 -7.74 -14.58
CA ALA A 53 2.32 -6.82 -15.21
C ALA A 53 1.18 -7.55 -15.95
N ILE A 54 1.49 -8.63 -16.67
CA ILE A 54 0.49 -9.47 -17.36
C ILE A 54 -0.51 -10.04 -16.35
N VAL A 55 -0.03 -10.64 -15.26
CA VAL A 55 -0.89 -11.20 -14.20
C VAL A 55 -1.77 -10.11 -13.57
N ARG A 56 -1.24 -8.90 -13.35
CA ARG A 56 -2.03 -7.78 -12.84
C ARG A 56 -3.16 -7.39 -13.80
N ASN A 57 -2.88 -7.37 -15.10
CA ASN A 57 -3.89 -7.04 -16.11
C ASN A 57 -4.96 -8.13 -16.22
N GLN A 58 -4.57 -9.41 -16.18
CA GLN A 58 -5.49 -10.54 -16.14
C GLN A 58 -6.44 -10.44 -14.94
N ARG A 59 -5.90 -10.26 -13.72
CA ARG A 59 -6.72 -10.09 -12.50
C ARG A 59 -7.65 -8.89 -12.57
N ARG A 60 -7.24 -7.79 -13.19
CA ARG A 60 -8.11 -6.62 -13.42
C ARG A 60 -9.24 -6.94 -14.39
N ALA A 61 -8.95 -7.64 -15.48
CA ALA A 61 -9.95 -8.06 -16.47
C ALA A 61 -10.95 -9.05 -15.87
N GLU A 62 -10.48 -10.06 -15.14
CA GLU A 62 -11.31 -11.03 -14.40
C GLU A 62 -12.24 -10.32 -13.41
N LYS A 63 -11.70 -9.38 -12.63
CA LYS A 63 -12.50 -8.58 -11.68
C LYS A 63 -13.58 -7.77 -12.42
N ALA A 64 -13.23 -7.13 -13.53
CA ALA A 64 -14.19 -6.36 -14.32
C ALA A 64 -15.29 -7.25 -14.92
N GLN A 65 -14.95 -8.44 -15.41
CA GLN A 65 -15.93 -9.41 -15.92
C GLN A 65 -16.86 -9.91 -14.80
N LYS A 66 -16.32 -10.26 -13.63
CA LYS A 66 -17.13 -10.67 -12.46
C LYS A 66 -18.12 -9.58 -12.05
N MET A 67 -17.66 -8.33 -11.98
CA MET A 67 -18.55 -7.18 -11.71
C MET A 67 -19.63 -7.01 -12.78
N ARG A 68 -19.29 -7.20 -14.08
CA ARG A 68 -20.27 -7.14 -15.17
C ARG A 68 -21.32 -8.24 -15.07
N LEU A 69 -20.93 -9.43 -14.64
CA LEU A 69 -21.80 -10.59 -14.47
C LEU A 69 -22.60 -10.56 -13.16
N GLY A 70 -22.42 -9.54 -12.30
CA GLY A 70 -23.09 -9.47 -11.00
C GLY A 70 -22.60 -10.51 -9.98
N ILE A 71 -21.51 -11.23 -10.29
CA ILE A 71 -20.92 -12.24 -9.43
C ILE A 71 -19.95 -11.52 -8.50
N ARG A 72 -20.30 -11.45 -7.21
CA ARG A 72 -19.44 -10.89 -6.15
C ARG A 72 -18.31 -11.84 -5.77
#